data_AF-A0AAV5BEP7-F1
#
_entry.id   AF-A0AAV5BEP7-F1
#
_cell.length_a   1.000
_cell.length_b   1.000
_cell.length_c   1.000
_cell.angle_alpha   90.00
_cell.angle_beta   90.00
_cell.angle_gamma   90.00
#
_symmetry.space_group_name_H-M   'P 1'
#
loop_
_entity.id
_entity.type
_entity.pdbx_description
1 polymer ?
#
loop_
_entity_poly.entity_id
_entity_poly.type
_entity_poly.pdbx_seq_one_letter_code
_entity_poly.pdbx_strand_id
1 'polypeptide(L)'
;MKHRQTRKPKRHLNKKLIPPLIVLAVGILAFAILKFTENGVFTVMDYSQDVPEVATYKHFIFAKMKLESLDPGSVSCIQDDSGKVVALQNGIVNFTTKDISENTAYTTDNGEEGYLNGHYGSDALYVDTSADGSKVEFLMAGVKGWVDVSDITLYFYDPAYALSSYERYNDSLVHQVCTDLKNNEAISYSICQAPDFMEENTTYYSYDGHYFYTDFMTMSQDVRNNTHKSAISSDPFYNFYQFVPHRSATRLPENTYNEFLYNTKGIDSAATAYPCLDNESVLYDSASLFYQAQSDVFVNASMMFALACNESGYGQSQYAIEQHNIFGHEAYDEDPDSATMYTDLQECIRQHAYYFIQQSYANPDDWRYHGSWFGDKNSGINVMYASDPYWGEKAGALYYRLDQGTDQSDIRLLTFECDRRIDVCLEDGTVLYSYDKGDTASFVVQEESDDGYKVRLEVPVAKNKIDPAGIYDPKLYGYIDKK
;
A
#
# COMPACT_ATOMS: atom_id res chain seq x y z
N MET A 1 -34.89 85.67 -33.86
CA MET A 1 -33.51 85.16 -34.03
C MET A 1 -33.47 83.66 -33.74
N LYS A 2 -33.07 82.84 -34.71
CA LYS A 2 -32.98 81.36 -34.58
C LYS A 2 -31.78 80.98 -33.69
N HIS A 3 -32.01 80.27 -32.58
CA HIS A 3 -30.92 79.61 -31.84
C HIS A 3 -30.48 78.36 -32.61
N ARG A 4 -29.24 78.38 -33.08
CA ARG A 4 -28.58 77.29 -33.82
C ARG A 4 -28.07 76.26 -32.81
N GLN A 5 -28.77 75.13 -32.67
CA GLN A 5 -28.23 73.97 -31.94
C GLN A 5 -27.04 73.39 -32.71
N THR A 6 -25.85 73.43 -32.10
CA THR A 6 -24.66 72.73 -32.59
C THR A 6 -24.78 71.24 -32.24
N ARG A 7 -25.03 70.40 -33.24
CA ARG A 7 -24.94 68.93 -33.08
C ARG A 7 -23.46 68.56 -32.90
N LYS A 8 -23.11 67.97 -31.75
CA LYS A 8 -21.81 67.31 -31.54
C LYS A 8 -21.60 66.23 -32.61
N PRO A 9 -20.41 66.09 -33.21
CA PRO A 9 -20.17 65.07 -34.21
C PRO A 9 -20.28 63.68 -33.57
N LYS A 10 -21.14 62.81 -34.12
CA LYS A 10 -21.15 61.38 -33.78
C LYS A 10 -19.83 60.79 -34.26
N ARG A 11 -18.94 60.42 -33.33
CA ARG A 11 -17.75 59.63 -33.64
C ARG A 11 -18.21 58.30 -34.25
N HIS A 12 -18.08 58.16 -35.57
CA HIS A 12 -18.27 56.87 -36.23
C HIS A 12 -17.05 56.02 -35.93
N LEU A 13 -17.21 55.01 -35.05
CA LEU A 13 -16.21 53.98 -34.87
C LEU A 13 -16.08 53.23 -36.20
N ASN A 14 -14.90 53.26 -36.80
CA ASN A 14 -14.67 52.61 -38.09
C ASN A 14 -14.85 51.10 -37.90
N LYS A 15 -15.92 50.52 -38.46
CA LYS A 15 -16.27 49.11 -38.26
C LYS A 15 -15.16 48.14 -38.69
N LYS A 16 -14.22 48.57 -39.54
CA LYS A 16 -13.02 47.82 -39.92
C LYS A 16 -11.95 47.72 -38.82
N LEU A 17 -11.98 48.59 -37.81
CA LEU A 17 -11.07 48.54 -36.65
C LEU A 17 -11.61 47.71 -35.48
N ILE A 18 -12.88 47.29 -35.51
CA ILE A 18 -13.50 46.52 -34.43
C ILE A 18 -12.89 45.10 -34.30
N PRO A 19 -12.71 44.31 -35.39
CA PRO A 19 -12.10 42.99 -35.30
C PRO A 19 -10.68 42.98 -34.71
N PRO A 20 -9.72 43.83 -35.15
CA PRO A 20 -8.38 43.84 -34.55
C PRO A 20 -8.36 44.35 -33.11
N LEU A 21 -9.29 45.24 -32.72
CA LEU A 21 -9.44 45.67 -31.32
C LEU A 21 -9.97 44.54 -30.42
N ILE A 22 -10.88 43.71 -30.93
CA ILE A 22 -11.36 42.53 -30.19
C ILE A 22 -10.22 41.52 -30.04
N VAL A 23 -9.46 41.23 -31.11
CA VAL A 23 -8.31 40.33 -31.04
C VAL A 23 -7.26 40.84 -30.04
N LEU A 24 -6.98 42.14 -30.04
CA LEU A 24 -6.06 42.75 -29.08
C LEU A 24 -6.60 42.66 -27.64
N ALA A 25 -7.89 42.94 -27.42
CA ALA A 25 -8.50 42.85 -26.10
C ALA A 25 -8.52 41.41 -25.57
N VAL A 26 -8.82 40.43 -26.42
CA VAL A 26 -8.75 38.99 -26.08
C VAL A 26 -7.30 38.60 -25.78
N GLY A 27 -6.32 39.07 -26.56
CA GLY A 27 -4.91 38.83 -26.30
C GLY A 27 -4.42 39.43 -24.97
N ILE A 28 -4.84 40.64 -24.63
CA ILE A 28 -4.53 41.28 -23.34
C ILE A 28 -5.19 40.51 -22.18
N LEU A 29 -6.45 40.08 -22.34
CA LEU A 29 -7.15 39.31 -21.33
C LEU A 29 -6.49 37.94 -21.11
N ALA A 30 -6.12 37.24 -22.19
CA ALA A 30 -5.40 35.97 -22.11
C ALA A 30 -4.02 36.12 -21.44
N PHE A 31 -3.28 37.18 -21.78
CA PHE A 31 -2.01 37.48 -21.13
C PHE A 31 -2.17 37.81 -19.64
N ALA A 32 -3.19 38.60 -19.28
CA ALA A 32 -3.49 38.90 -17.89
C ALA A 32 -3.84 37.62 -17.11
N ILE A 33 -4.70 36.74 -17.67
CA ILE A 33 -5.04 35.45 -17.06
C ILE A 33 -3.77 34.62 -16.83
N LEU A 34 -2.94 34.44 -17.86
CA LEU A 34 -1.66 33.72 -17.74
C LEU A 34 -0.76 34.30 -16.64
N LYS A 35 -0.68 35.64 -16.52
CA LYS A 35 0.09 36.28 -15.45
C LYS A 35 -0.49 36.06 -14.06
N PHE A 36 -1.81 36.07 -13.90
CA PHE A 36 -2.46 35.81 -12.61
C PHE A 36 -2.41 34.33 -12.20
N THR A 37 -2.18 33.42 -13.14
CA THR A 37 -2.09 31.97 -12.88
C THR A 37 -0.65 31.45 -12.81
N GLU A 38 0.38 32.32 -12.79
CA GLU A 38 1.76 31.90 -12.53
C GLU A 38 1.85 31.23 -11.15
N ASN A 39 2.45 30.04 -11.09
CA ASN A 39 2.49 29.22 -9.89
C ASN A 39 3.91 28.89 -9.40
N GLY A 40 4.93 29.52 -9.97
CA GLY A 40 6.32 29.40 -9.49
C GLY A 40 7.36 29.83 -10.52
N VAL A 41 8.61 29.42 -10.30
CA VAL A 41 9.68 29.47 -11.30
C VAL A 41 10.25 28.07 -11.41
N PHE A 42 10.22 27.53 -12.62
CA PHE A 42 10.57 26.14 -12.86
C PHE A 42 11.58 26.06 -13.99
N THR A 43 12.76 25.50 -13.71
CA THR A 43 13.83 25.35 -14.67
C THR A 43 13.94 23.89 -15.08
N VAL A 44 13.78 23.63 -16.37
CA VAL A 44 13.99 22.30 -16.96
C VAL A 44 15.49 22.09 -17.16
N MET A 45 16.01 21.01 -16.61
CA MET A 45 17.41 20.61 -16.68
C MET A 45 17.53 19.31 -17.47
N ASP A 46 18.53 19.20 -18.34
CA ASP A 46 18.95 17.98 -19.03
C ASP A 46 20.45 17.78 -18.84
N TYR A 47 20.81 16.90 -17.90
CA TYR A 47 22.20 16.61 -17.55
C TYR A 47 22.93 15.76 -18.59
N SER A 48 22.25 15.32 -19.66
CA SER A 48 22.91 14.66 -20.80
C SER A 48 23.60 15.66 -21.75
N GLN A 49 23.37 16.97 -21.58
CA GLN A 49 23.92 18.03 -22.41
C GLN A 49 25.11 18.74 -21.75
N ASP A 50 25.98 19.36 -22.55
CA ASP A 50 27.10 20.19 -22.07
C ASP A 50 26.63 21.40 -21.24
N VAL A 51 25.46 21.95 -21.58
CA VAL A 51 24.78 23.02 -20.84
C VAL A 51 23.45 22.47 -20.34
N PRO A 52 23.34 22.13 -19.04
CA PRO A 52 22.16 21.44 -18.53
C PRO A 52 20.87 22.27 -18.54
N GLU A 53 20.94 23.58 -18.41
CA GLU A 53 19.75 24.43 -18.38
C GLU A 53 19.09 24.49 -19.78
N VAL A 54 17.89 23.94 -19.89
CA VAL A 54 17.14 23.89 -21.16
C VAL A 54 16.23 25.10 -21.32
N ALA A 55 15.40 25.38 -20.31
CA ALA A 55 14.46 26.51 -20.30
C ALA A 55 13.85 26.75 -18.91
N THR A 56 13.46 28.00 -18.64
CA THR A 56 12.75 28.40 -17.42
C THR A 56 11.33 28.89 -17.72
N TYR A 57 10.37 28.44 -16.91
CA TYR A 57 8.94 28.75 -17.02
C TYR A 57 8.38 29.35 -15.73
N LYS A 58 7.24 30.04 -15.84
CA LYS A 58 6.47 30.57 -14.70
C LYS A 58 5.23 29.75 -14.34
N HIS A 59 4.98 28.69 -15.12
CA HIS A 59 3.90 27.73 -14.92
C HIS A 59 4.49 26.34 -14.97
N PHE A 60 4.25 25.54 -13.94
CA PHE A 60 4.77 24.17 -13.86
C PHE A 60 4.36 23.34 -15.09
N ILE A 61 3.11 23.45 -15.52
CA ILE A 61 2.59 22.71 -16.68
C ILE A 61 3.42 22.92 -17.95
N PHE A 62 3.96 24.14 -18.20
CA PHE A 62 4.80 24.39 -19.36
C PHE A 62 6.21 23.81 -19.20
N ALA A 63 6.74 23.78 -17.98
CA ALA A 63 7.97 23.06 -17.68
C ALA A 63 7.78 21.55 -17.86
N LYS A 64 6.66 20.98 -17.40
CA LYS A 64 6.29 19.56 -17.60
C LYS A 64 6.21 19.19 -19.08
N MET A 65 5.44 19.96 -19.87
CA MET A 65 5.37 19.75 -21.34
C MET A 65 6.75 19.83 -22.00
N LYS A 66 7.65 20.69 -21.49
CA LYS A 66 9.01 20.78 -22.02
C LYS A 66 9.86 19.58 -21.62
N LEU A 67 9.79 19.13 -20.36
CA LEU A 67 10.46 17.92 -19.87
C LEU A 67 10.03 16.70 -20.70
N GLU A 68 8.72 16.49 -20.88
CA GLU A 68 8.14 15.40 -21.67
C GLU A 68 8.53 15.43 -23.16
N SER A 69 8.94 16.59 -23.68
CA SER A 69 9.42 16.72 -25.06
C SER A 69 10.89 16.28 -25.25
N LEU A 70 11.63 16.08 -24.16
CA LEU A 70 13.00 15.60 -24.19
C LEU A 70 13.04 14.09 -24.43
N ASP A 71 14.24 13.55 -24.65
CA ASP A 71 14.43 12.11 -24.77
C ASP A 71 14.01 11.41 -23.46
N PRO A 72 13.08 10.44 -23.47
CA PRO A 72 12.69 9.72 -22.27
C PRO A 72 13.83 9.02 -21.52
N GLY A 73 14.93 8.70 -22.22
CA GLY A 73 16.14 8.12 -21.62
C GLY A 73 17.15 9.15 -21.09
N SER A 74 16.88 10.45 -21.25
CA SER A 74 17.76 11.51 -20.73
C SER A 74 17.66 11.65 -19.21
N VAL A 75 18.78 12.05 -18.59
CA VAL A 75 18.84 12.40 -17.17
C VAL A 75 18.33 13.83 -17.02
N SER A 76 17.00 13.97 -17.05
CA SER A 76 16.32 15.27 -17.09
C SER A 76 15.32 15.45 -15.94
N CYS A 77 15.17 16.69 -15.48
CA CYS A 77 14.30 17.03 -14.36
C CYS A 77 13.74 18.46 -14.46
N ILE A 78 12.83 18.79 -13.54
CA ILE A 78 12.42 20.17 -13.26
C ILE A 78 12.90 20.54 -11.88
N GLN A 79 13.57 21.69 -11.78
CA GLN A 79 13.95 22.32 -10.52
C GLN A 79 13.07 23.54 -10.23
N ASP A 80 12.70 23.75 -8.96
CA ASP A 80 12.08 24.99 -8.51
C ASP A 80 13.11 26.13 -8.35
N ASP A 81 12.68 27.29 -7.87
CA ASP A 81 13.54 28.46 -7.67
C ASP A 81 14.59 28.29 -6.57
N SER A 82 14.40 27.32 -5.68
CA SER A 82 15.38 26.93 -4.66
C SER A 82 16.42 25.93 -5.19
N GLY A 83 16.20 25.39 -6.40
CA GLY A 83 17.01 24.33 -6.99
C GLY A 83 16.60 22.92 -6.57
N LYS A 84 15.49 22.77 -5.84
CA LYS A 84 14.94 21.46 -5.47
C LYS A 84 14.35 20.80 -6.71
N VAL A 85 14.65 19.51 -6.90
CA VAL A 85 14.03 18.70 -7.96
C VAL A 85 12.58 18.39 -7.57
N VAL A 86 11.64 18.80 -8.44
CA VAL A 86 10.20 18.67 -8.23
C VAL A 86 9.51 17.76 -9.25
N ALA A 87 10.22 17.40 -10.32
CA ALA A 87 9.77 16.39 -11.28
C ALA A 87 10.97 15.73 -11.97
N LEU A 88 10.80 14.48 -12.39
CA LEU A 88 11.82 13.69 -13.08
C LEU A 88 11.27 13.18 -14.41
N GLN A 89 12.15 12.92 -15.37
CA GLN A 89 11.75 12.10 -16.52
C GLN A 89 11.48 10.66 -16.10
N ASN A 90 12.27 10.14 -15.16
CA ASN A 90 12.18 8.82 -14.53
C ASN A 90 13.05 8.83 -13.25
N GLY A 91 12.73 7.98 -12.28
CA GLY A 91 13.57 7.83 -11.09
C GLY A 91 12.82 7.35 -9.86
N ILE A 92 13.28 7.81 -8.70
CA ILE A 92 12.95 7.28 -7.39
C ILE A 92 12.42 8.41 -6.50
N VAL A 93 11.38 8.11 -5.74
CA VAL A 93 10.88 8.94 -4.64
C VAL A 93 11.50 8.42 -3.35
N ASN A 94 12.17 9.30 -2.60
CA ASN A 94 12.73 9.01 -1.29
C ASN A 94 11.84 9.61 -0.19
N PHE A 95 11.34 8.75 0.70
CA PHE A 95 10.48 9.09 1.82
C PHE A 95 11.22 9.34 3.13
N THR A 96 12.52 9.02 3.22
CA THR A 96 13.33 9.30 4.42
C THR A 96 13.71 10.78 4.50
N THR A 97 12.72 11.62 4.84
CA THR A 97 12.84 13.10 4.92
C THR A 97 12.43 13.68 6.27
N LYS A 98 11.67 12.93 7.07
CA LYS A 98 11.16 13.30 8.40
C LYS A 98 11.80 12.46 9.50
N ASP A 99 11.54 12.82 10.77
CA ASP A 99 11.95 11.99 11.91
C ASP A 99 11.26 10.62 11.88
N ILE A 100 11.87 9.60 12.51
CA ILE A 100 11.29 8.24 12.56
C ILE A 100 9.92 8.19 13.23
N SER A 101 9.61 9.15 14.12
CA SER A 101 8.31 9.28 14.77
C SER A 101 7.23 9.96 13.91
N GLU A 102 7.58 10.44 12.72
CA GLU A 102 6.68 11.18 11.83
C GLU A 102 6.32 10.38 10.58
N ASN A 103 5.03 10.37 10.24
CA ASN A 103 4.54 9.75 9.00
C ASN A 103 4.42 10.77 7.86
N THR A 104 4.45 10.25 6.64
CA THR A 104 4.16 11.00 5.42
C THR A 104 2.79 10.57 4.90
N ALA A 105 1.90 11.54 4.71
CA ALA A 105 0.56 11.32 4.19
C ALA A 105 0.57 11.35 2.65
N TYR A 106 -0.37 10.63 2.05
CA TYR A 106 -0.63 10.65 0.62
C TYR A 106 -2.12 10.48 0.35
N THR A 107 -2.55 10.80 -0.87
CA THR A 107 -3.93 10.60 -1.31
C THR A 107 -3.94 9.76 -2.59
N THR A 108 -4.75 8.71 -2.68
CA THR A 108 -4.87 7.91 -3.91
C THR A 108 -5.77 8.60 -4.96
N ASP A 109 -5.82 8.08 -6.18
CA ASP A 109 -6.64 8.63 -7.27
C ASP A 109 -8.15 8.62 -6.97
N ASN A 110 -8.62 7.70 -6.12
CA ASN A 110 -10.02 7.64 -5.71
C ASN A 110 -10.36 8.66 -4.58
N GLY A 111 -9.35 9.36 -4.05
CA GLY A 111 -9.48 10.36 -2.99
C GLY A 111 -9.32 9.81 -1.57
N GLU A 112 -8.94 8.55 -1.40
CA GLU A 112 -8.63 7.95 -0.11
C GLU A 112 -7.30 8.47 0.44
N GLU A 113 -7.29 8.81 1.73
CA GLU A 113 -6.10 9.29 2.43
C GLU A 113 -5.36 8.11 3.06
N GLY A 114 -4.05 8.03 2.85
CA GLY A 114 -3.18 7.03 3.42
C GLY A 114 -1.92 7.63 4.03
N TYR A 115 -1.12 6.79 4.68
CA TYR A 115 0.13 7.19 5.30
C TYR A 115 1.17 6.07 5.27
N LEU A 116 2.43 6.47 5.33
CA LEU A 116 3.58 5.59 5.45
C LEU A 116 4.75 6.26 6.20
N ASN A 117 5.74 5.48 6.59
CA ASN A 117 6.96 5.97 7.26
C ASN A 117 8.21 5.59 6.47
N GLY A 118 8.97 6.63 6.08
CA GLY A 118 10.16 6.49 5.24
C GLY A 118 11.35 5.76 5.89
N HIS A 119 11.30 5.46 7.19
CA HIS A 119 12.36 4.68 7.87
C HIS A 119 12.12 3.17 7.81
N TYR A 120 10.89 2.73 7.54
CA TYR A 120 10.57 1.30 7.37
C TYR A 120 10.58 0.85 5.90
N GLY A 121 10.48 1.81 4.98
CA GLY A 121 10.72 1.66 3.55
C GLY A 121 10.98 3.02 2.95
N SER A 122 12.14 3.20 2.31
CA SER A 122 12.68 4.50 1.93
C SER A 122 12.34 4.89 0.49
N ASP A 123 12.37 3.91 -0.42
CA ASP A 123 12.28 4.15 -1.85
C ASP A 123 10.93 3.72 -2.44
N ALA A 124 10.49 4.49 -3.42
CA ALA A 124 9.32 4.20 -4.24
C ALA A 124 9.59 4.60 -5.69
N LEU A 125 8.82 4.04 -6.63
CA LEU A 125 8.91 4.43 -8.02
C LEU A 125 8.28 5.81 -8.23
N TYR A 126 8.99 6.72 -8.90
CA TYR A 126 8.39 7.95 -9.43
C TYR A 126 7.50 7.64 -10.64
N VAL A 127 6.23 8.05 -10.60
CA VAL A 127 5.26 7.82 -11.69
C VAL A 127 4.99 9.11 -12.47
N ASP A 128 4.54 10.16 -11.79
CA ASP A 128 4.23 11.46 -12.40
C ASP A 128 4.30 12.63 -11.38
N THR A 129 4.13 13.86 -11.85
CA THR A 129 3.95 15.06 -11.04
C THR A 129 2.66 15.79 -11.43
N SER A 130 1.94 16.32 -10.45
CA SER A 130 0.65 17.00 -10.63
C SER A 130 0.77 18.21 -11.57
N ALA A 131 -0.34 18.63 -12.18
CA ALA A 131 -0.35 19.70 -13.18
C ALA A 131 0.19 21.05 -12.66
N ASP A 132 0.11 21.27 -11.35
CA ASP A 132 0.63 22.46 -10.67
C ASP A 132 2.02 22.27 -10.04
N GLY A 133 2.56 21.05 -10.03
CA GLY A 133 3.88 20.72 -9.48
C GLY A 133 3.90 20.50 -7.97
N SER A 134 2.74 20.52 -7.30
CA SER A 134 2.67 20.44 -5.83
C SER A 134 2.77 19.00 -5.30
N LYS A 135 2.33 18.01 -6.07
CA LYS A 135 2.32 16.60 -5.67
C LYS A 135 3.04 15.70 -6.66
N VAL A 136 3.59 14.61 -6.16
CA VAL A 136 4.22 13.52 -6.94
C VAL A 136 3.39 12.25 -6.77
N GLU A 137 3.09 11.59 -7.89
CA GLU A 137 2.53 10.25 -7.88
C GLU A 137 3.67 9.24 -7.73
N PHE A 138 3.56 8.35 -6.76
CA PHE A 138 4.51 7.27 -6.51
C PHE A 138 3.82 5.91 -6.55
N LEU A 139 4.60 4.83 -6.75
CA LEU A 139 4.17 3.46 -6.51
C LEU A 139 5.08 2.83 -5.44
N MET A 140 4.48 2.31 -4.36
CA MET A 140 5.17 1.63 -3.26
C MET A 140 4.26 0.62 -2.57
N ALA A 141 4.75 -0.58 -2.26
CA ALA A 141 3.97 -1.62 -1.57
C ALA A 141 2.54 -1.77 -2.12
N GLY A 142 2.41 -1.85 -3.45
CA GLY A 142 1.11 -1.96 -4.14
C GLY A 142 0.41 -0.63 -4.41
N VAL A 143 0.55 0.38 -3.55
CA VAL A 143 -0.28 1.60 -3.64
C VAL A 143 0.30 2.62 -4.61
N LYS A 144 -0.57 3.19 -5.46
CA LYS A 144 -0.32 4.45 -6.16
C LYS A 144 -0.92 5.62 -5.39
N GLY A 145 -0.08 6.55 -4.98
CA GLY A 145 -0.49 7.69 -4.16
C GLY A 145 0.14 9.00 -4.59
N TRP A 146 -0.55 10.11 -4.31
CA TRP A 146 -0.08 11.47 -4.49
C TRP A 146 0.43 12.05 -3.17
N VAL A 147 1.73 12.28 -3.08
CA VAL A 147 2.41 12.88 -1.92
C VAL A 147 2.83 14.32 -2.22
N ASP A 148 2.76 15.20 -1.22
CA ASP A 148 3.27 16.57 -1.36
C ASP A 148 4.78 16.56 -1.64
N VAL A 149 5.19 17.31 -2.65
CA VAL A 149 6.60 17.37 -3.07
C VAL A 149 7.50 17.90 -1.95
N SER A 150 6.96 18.66 -0.97
CA SER A 150 7.69 19.12 0.22
C SER A 150 8.15 17.98 1.13
N ASP A 151 7.40 16.89 1.18
CA ASP A 151 7.57 15.79 2.13
C ASP A 151 8.48 14.69 1.61
N ILE A 152 8.98 14.83 0.39
CA ILE A 152 9.82 13.86 -0.29
C ILE A 152 11.05 14.52 -0.93
N THR A 153 12.00 13.68 -1.32
CA THR A 153 13.11 14.06 -2.21
C THR A 153 13.10 13.15 -3.43
N LEU A 154 13.42 13.70 -4.60
CA LEU A 154 13.47 12.96 -5.86
C LEU A 154 14.92 12.68 -6.25
N TYR A 155 15.20 11.44 -6.65
CA TYR A 155 16.51 10.99 -7.12
C TYR A 155 16.40 10.37 -8.51
N PHE A 156 17.39 10.64 -9.36
CA PHE A 156 17.56 9.87 -10.60
C PHE A 156 17.87 8.42 -10.24
N TYR A 157 17.48 7.48 -11.09
CA TYR A 157 17.90 6.09 -10.94
C TYR A 157 19.42 5.97 -11.10
N ASP A 158 20.06 5.25 -10.18
CA ASP A 158 21.46 4.82 -10.26
C ASP A 158 21.51 3.32 -9.90
N PRO A 159 22.09 2.46 -10.76
CA PRO A 159 22.24 1.03 -10.47
C PRO A 159 23.14 0.74 -9.25
N ALA A 160 23.87 1.73 -8.73
CA ALA A 160 24.64 1.61 -7.50
C ALA A 160 23.79 1.74 -6.23
N TYR A 161 22.50 2.11 -6.34
CA TYR A 161 21.62 2.17 -5.19
C TYR A 161 21.20 0.79 -4.68
N ALA A 162 21.15 0.64 -3.36
CA ALA A 162 20.54 -0.52 -2.70
C ALA A 162 19.01 -0.34 -2.64
N LEU A 163 18.35 -0.47 -3.79
CA LEU A 163 16.89 -0.31 -3.91
C LEU A 163 16.12 -1.48 -3.31
N SER A 164 14.83 -1.24 -3.03
CA SER A 164 13.90 -2.33 -2.75
C SER A 164 13.81 -3.25 -3.97
N SER A 165 14.08 -4.54 -3.76
CA SER A 165 14.20 -5.53 -4.83
C SER A 165 14.05 -6.95 -4.30
N TYR A 166 13.78 -7.88 -5.19
CA TYR A 166 13.53 -9.28 -4.88
C TYR A 166 14.60 -10.18 -5.49
N GLU A 167 14.86 -11.30 -4.83
CA GLU A 167 15.70 -12.36 -5.36
C GLU A 167 15.20 -13.74 -4.91
N ARG A 168 15.56 -14.76 -5.69
CA ARG A 168 15.43 -16.16 -5.26
C ARG A 168 16.68 -16.56 -4.49
N TYR A 169 16.49 -17.01 -3.25
CA TYR A 169 17.56 -17.54 -2.41
C TYR A 169 17.08 -18.75 -1.59
N ASN A 170 17.77 -19.89 -1.73
CA ASN A 170 17.41 -21.16 -1.07
C ASN A 170 15.91 -21.50 -1.22
N ASP A 171 15.42 -21.50 -2.46
CA ASP A 171 14.01 -21.72 -2.83
C ASP A 171 12.98 -20.75 -2.22
N SER A 172 13.42 -19.71 -1.50
CA SER A 172 12.56 -18.67 -0.95
C SER A 172 12.64 -17.40 -1.80
N LEU A 173 11.51 -16.71 -1.91
CA LEU A 173 11.46 -15.33 -2.35
C LEU A 173 11.98 -14.47 -1.20
N VAL A 174 13.06 -13.74 -1.44
CA VAL A 174 13.62 -12.79 -0.49
C VAL A 174 13.31 -11.39 -1.00
N HIS A 175 12.74 -10.57 -0.12
CA HIS A 175 12.58 -9.14 -0.37
C HIS A 175 13.69 -8.40 0.38
N GLN A 176 14.50 -7.65 -0.36
CA GLN A 176 15.36 -6.60 0.16
C GLN A 176 14.56 -5.29 0.17
N VAL A 177 14.40 -4.67 1.33
CA VAL A 177 13.74 -3.37 1.50
C VAL A 177 14.79 -2.30 1.77
N CYS A 178 14.81 -1.25 0.96
CA CYS A 178 15.65 -0.08 1.21
C CYS A 178 15.12 0.69 2.43
N THR A 179 15.97 0.97 3.40
CA THR A 179 15.62 1.72 4.62
C THR A 179 16.29 3.10 4.69
N ASP A 180 17.39 3.29 3.96
CA ASP A 180 17.99 4.61 3.72
C ASP A 180 18.67 4.61 2.34
N LEU A 181 17.99 5.22 1.36
CA LEU A 181 18.47 5.32 -0.01
C LEU A 181 19.81 6.07 -0.11
N LYS A 182 20.02 7.10 0.71
CA LYS A 182 21.20 7.96 0.62
C LYS A 182 22.46 7.26 1.13
N ASN A 183 22.29 6.41 2.14
CA ASN A 183 23.38 5.64 2.75
C ASN A 183 23.50 4.22 2.18
N ASN A 184 22.64 3.84 1.23
CA ASN A 184 22.56 2.48 0.69
C ASN A 184 22.32 1.42 1.78
N GLU A 185 21.44 1.70 2.72
CA GLU A 185 21.06 0.75 3.77
C GLU A 185 19.77 0.04 3.39
N ALA A 186 19.77 -1.29 3.57
CA ALA A 186 18.64 -2.15 3.29
C ALA A 186 18.60 -3.32 4.28
N ILE A 187 17.41 -3.89 4.45
CA ILE A 187 17.18 -5.13 5.21
C ILE A 187 16.59 -6.19 4.28
N SER A 188 16.86 -7.47 4.53
CA SER A 188 16.32 -8.55 3.71
C SER A 188 15.69 -9.65 4.55
N TYR A 189 14.58 -10.21 4.09
CA TYR A 189 13.91 -11.34 4.74
C TYR A 189 13.17 -12.20 3.72
N SER A 190 13.04 -13.50 4.02
CA SER A 190 12.30 -14.46 3.20
C SER A 190 10.80 -14.32 3.45
N ILE A 191 10.01 -14.15 2.38
CA ILE A 191 8.58 -13.83 2.47
C ILE A 191 7.66 -14.99 2.11
N CYS A 192 8.12 -15.90 1.24
CA CYS A 192 7.43 -17.14 0.86
C CYS A 192 8.38 -18.01 0.02
N GLN A 193 7.86 -19.11 -0.53
CA GLN A 193 8.55 -19.87 -1.57
C GLN A 193 8.68 -19.03 -2.85
N ALA A 194 9.85 -19.09 -3.50
CA ALA A 194 10.09 -18.38 -4.76
C ALA A 194 9.18 -18.92 -5.88
N PRO A 195 8.51 -18.04 -6.64
CA PRO A 195 7.81 -18.44 -7.85
C PRO A 195 8.75 -19.12 -8.85
N ASP A 196 8.22 -20.08 -9.62
CA ASP A 196 9.01 -20.88 -10.57
C ASP A 196 9.63 -20.06 -11.71
N PHE A 197 9.09 -18.88 -12.02
CA PHE A 197 9.64 -17.98 -13.04
C PHE A 197 10.87 -17.19 -12.57
N MET A 198 11.21 -17.26 -11.27
CA MET A 198 12.37 -16.59 -10.71
C MET A 198 13.59 -17.49 -10.69
N GLU A 199 14.69 -16.96 -11.20
CA GLU A 199 16.00 -17.59 -11.32
C GLU A 199 16.92 -17.13 -10.19
N GLU A 200 17.83 -18.00 -9.77
CA GLU A 200 18.88 -17.64 -8.80
C GLU A 200 19.85 -16.59 -9.39
N ASN A 201 20.48 -15.82 -8.50
CA ASN A 201 21.49 -14.79 -8.86
C ASN A 201 20.94 -13.70 -9.82
N THR A 202 19.63 -13.46 -9.78
CA THR A 202 18.97 -12.41 -10.57
C THR A 202 18.23 -11.46 -9.61
N THR A 203 18.43 -10.16 -9.79
CA THR A 203 17.69 -9.11 -9.08
C THR A 203 16.42 -8.80 -9.85
N TYR A 204 15.30 -8.76 -9.13
CA TYR A 204 13.99 -8.43 -9.65
C TYR A 204 13.47 -7.13 -9.01
N TYR A 205 12.92 -6.24 -9.82
CA TYR A 205 12.28 -5.01 -9.38
C TYR A 205 10.75 -5.19 -9.42
N SER A 206 10.09 -4.75 -8.35
CA SER A 206 8.64 -4.68 -8.24
C SER A 206 8.29 -3.76 -7.07
N TYR A 207 7.58 -2.65 -7.32
CA TYR A 207 7.03 -1.83 -6.23
C TYR A 207 5.56 -2.15 -5.93
N ASP A 208 4.94 -3.04 -6.72
CA ASP A 208 3.61 -3.57 -6.46
C ASP A 208 3.66 -4.95 -5.74
N GLY A 209 4.80 -5.64 -5.74
CA GLY A 209 4.94 -6.98 -5.17
C GLY A 209 4.26 -8.08 -6.01
N HIS A 210 3.73 -7.75 -7.18
CA HIS A 210 2.89 -8.62 -8.01
C HIS A 210 3.49 -8.90 -9.38
N TYR A 211 4.02 -7.87 -10.03
CA TYR A 211 4.67 -7.96 -11.34
C TYR A 211 6.16 -7.68 -11.20
N PHE A 212 6.97 -8.60 -11.70
CA PHE A 212 8.43 -8.58 -11.54
C PHE A 212 9.13 -8.30 -12.86
N TYR A 213 10.22 -7.53 -12.77
CA TYR A 213 11.02 -7.09 -13.90
C TYR A 213 12.51 -7.27 -13.60
N THR A 214 13.35 -7.60 -14.58
CA THR A 214 14.82 -7.64 -14.40
C THR A 214 15.51 -6.30 -14.66
N ASP A 215 14.77 -5.29 -15.12
CA ASP A 215 15.28 -3.96 -15.46
C ASP A 215 14.36 -2.87 -14.89
N PHE A 216 14.93 -1.97 -14.08
CA PHE A 216 14.21 -0.91 -13.39
C PHE A 216 13.53 0.05 -14.37
N MET A 217 14.21 0.40 -15.46
CA MET A 217 13.70 1.36 -16.45
C MET A 217 12.51 0.78 -17.22
N THR A 218 12.55 -0.51 -17.53
CA THR A 218 11.44 -1.25 -18.13
C THR A 218 10.22 -1.26 -17.21
N MET A 219 10.41 -1.57 -15.92
CA MET A 219 9.32 -1.48 -14.92
C MET A 219 8.75 -0.07 -14.86
N SER A 220 9.59 0.96 -14.75
CA SER A 220 9.17 2.37 -14.71
C SER A 220 8.31 2.75 -15.91
N GLN A 221 8.72 2.30 -17.10
CA GLN A 221 7.97 2.55 -18.33
C GLN A 221 6.62 1.82 -18.37
N ASP A 222 6.58 0.56 -17.96
CA ASP A 222 5.36 -0.25 -17.93
C ASP A 222 4.33 0.36 -16.96
N VAL A 223 4.74 0.69 -15.72
CA VAL A 223 3.88 1.30 -14.70
C VAL A 223 3.28 2.64 -15.18
N ARG A 224 4.09 3.51 -15.79
CA ARG A 224 3.65 4.82 -16.31
C ARG A 224 2.71 4.70 -17.50
N ASN A 225 2.84 3.63 -18.28
CA ASN A 225 1.94 3.31 -19.39
C ASN A 225 0.72 2.48 -18.96
N ASN A 226 0.58 2.21 -17.66
CA ASN A 226 -0.47 1.38 -17.07
C ASN A 226 -0.59 0.01 -17.77
N THR A 227 0.54 -0.68 -17.89
CA THR A 227 0.67 -1.99 -18.55
C THR A 227 1.68 -2.85 -17.80
N HIS A 228 1.62 -4.17 -17.97
CA HIS A 228 2.59 -5.14 -17.43
C HIS A 228 3.12 -6.07 -18.54
N LYS A 229 3.26 -5.55 -19.76
CA LYS A 229 3.57 -6.37 -20.95
C LYS A 229 5.01 -6.86 -20.96
N SER A 230 5.88 -6.13 -20.25
CA SER A 230 7.30 -6.39 -20.14
C SER A 230 7.65 -7.11 -18.83
N ALA A 231 6.64 -7.37 -17.98
CA ALA A 231 6.80 -8.19 -16.79
C ALA A 231 7.15 -9.63 -17.17
N ILE A 232 7.86 -10.31 -16.28
CA ILE A 232 8.37 -11.66 -16.51
C ILE A 232 7.23 -12.70 -16.51
N SER A 233 6.19 -12.44 -15.72
CA SER A 233 4.93 -13.17 -15.71
C SER A 233 3.82 -12.30 -16.31
N SER A 234 2.95 -12.90 -17.11
CA SER A 234 1.74 -12.23 -17.61
C SER A 234 0.67 -12.07 -16.53
N ASP A 235 0.66 -12.98 -15.55
CA ASP A 235 -0.31 -13.00 -14.46
C ASP A 235 0.35 -12.44 -13.19
N PRO A 236 -0.38 -11.65 -12.38
CA PRO A 236 0.12 -11.13 -11.13
C PRO A 236 0.38 -12.26 -10.13
N PHE A 237 1.48 -12.14 -9.39
CA PHE A 237 1.78 -13.02 -8.27
C PHE A 237 1.14 -12.49 -6.98
N TYR A 238 0.45 -13.35 -6.25
CA TYR A 238 -0.03 -13.05 -4.89
C TYR A 238 0.60 -14.03 -3.89
N ASN A 239 1.36 -13.50 -2.93
CA ASN A 239 1.93 -14.29 -1.85
C ASN A 239 0.80 -14.84 -0.95
N PHE A 240 0.65 -16.16 -0.90
CA PHE A 240 -0.36 -16.83 -0.07
C PHE A 240 -0.39 -16.30 1.36
N TYR A 241 0.75 -16.18 2.03
CA TYR A 241 0.81 -15.81 3.45
C TYR A 241 0.49 -14.34 3.70
N GLN A 242 0.59 -13.49 2.67
CA GLN A 242 0.24 -12.09 2.73
C GLN A 242 -1.24 -11.86 2.40
N PHE A 243 -1.80 -12.67 1.48
CA PHE A 243 -3.14 -12.45 0.91
C PHE A 243 -4.21 -13.45 1.36
N VAL A 244 -3.90 -14.46 2.16
CA VAL A 244 -4.93 -15.34 2.73
C VAL A 244 -5.79 -14.59 3.75
N PRO A 245 -7.13 -14.61 3.63
CA PRO A 245 -8.02 -13.99 4.60
C PRO A 245 -7.87 -14.61 6.00
N HIS A 246 -8.00 -13.78 7.04
CA HIS A 246 -8.06 -14.23 8.43
C HIS A 246 -9.26 -15.14 8.71
N ARG A 247 -10.30 -15.11 7.85
CA ARG A 247 -11.42 -16.06 7.82
C ARG A 247 -11.06 -17.46 7.27
N SER A 248 -9.80 -17.83 7.43
CA SER A 248 -9.28 -19.18 7.30
C SER A 248 -9.20 -19.87 8.67
N ALA A 249 -8.75 -21.12 8.71
CA ALA A 249 -8.49 -21.81 9.97
C ALA A 249 -7.28 -22.71 9.79
N THR A 250 -6.31 -22.58 10.70
CA THR A 250 -5.15 -23.45 10.75
C THR A 250 -5.46 -24.77 11.44
N ARG A 251 -4.68 -25.80 11.11
CA ARG A 251 -4.70 -27.11 11.78
C ARG A 251 -3.30 -27.58 12.20
N LEU A 252 -2.34 -26.65 12.28
CA LEU A 252 -0.99 -26.96 12.74
C LEU A 252 -0.99 -27.58 14.15
N PRO A 253 -0.21 -28.63 14.42
CA PRO A 253 -0.03 -29.13 15.77
C PRO A 253 0.44 -28.03 16.74
N GLU A 254 -0.09 -27.97 17.96
CA GLU A 254 0.27 -26.92 18.94
C GLU A 254 1.78 -26.88 19.24
N ASN A 255 2.48 -28.01 19.19
CA ASN A 255 3.93 -28.06 19.41
C ASN A 255 4.74 -27.32 18.32
N THR A 256 4.19 -27.17 17.11
CA THR A 256 4.85 -26.42 16.01
C THR A 256 5.16 -24.98 16.41
N TYR A 257 4.35 -24.37 17.27
CA TYR A 257 4.54 -22.99 17.72
C TYR A 257 5.75 -22.84 18.64
N ASN A 258 5.93 -23.75 19.61
CA ASN A 258 7.11 -23.76 20.47
C ASN A 258 8.37 -24.14 19.68
N GLU A 259 8.27 -25.08 18.73
CA GLU A 259 9.37 -25.42 17.82
C GLU A 259 9.78 -24.21 16.97
N PHE A 260 8.82 -23.45 16.45
CA PHE A 260 9.07 -22.21 15.71
C PHE A 260 9.78 -21.16 16.57
N LEU A 261 9.31 -20.91 17.79
CA LEU A 261 9.94 -19.98 18.73
C LEU A 261 11.39 -20.40 19.06
N TYR A 262 11.61 -21.68 19.34
CA TYR A 262 12.93 -22.22 19.61
C TYR A 262 13.87 -22.08 18.41
N ASN A 263 13.43 -22.50 17.21
CA ASN A 263 14.26 -22.47 16.01
C ASN A 263 14.57 -21.04 15.54
N THR A 264 13.67 -20.09 15.80
CA THR A 264 13.83 -18.70 15.34
C THR A 264 14.61 -17.84 16.33
N LYS A 265 14.40 -18.03 17.64
CA LYS A 265 14.93 -17.13 18.68
C LYS A 265 15.61 -17.84 19.86
N GLY A 266 15.59 -19.18 19.91
CA GLY A 266 16.09 -19.94 21.04
C GLY A 266 15.19 -19.88 22.28
N ILE A 267 13.92 -19.51 22.10
CA ILE A 267 12.93 -19.41 23.19
C ILE A 267 12.47 -20.82 23.58
N ASP A 268 12.62 -21.17 24.85
CA ASP A 268 12.26 -22.48 25.42
C ASP A 268 11.56 -22.39 26.78
N SER A 269 11.16 -21.18 27.20
CA SER A 269 10.53 -20.95 28.50
C SER A 269 9.58 -19.75 28.49
N ALA A 270 8.63 -19.76 29.44
CA ALA A 270 7.66 -18.69 29.60
C ALA A 270 8.26 -17.50 30.38
N ALA A 271 8.09 -16.28 29.86
CA ALA A 271 8.45 -15.06 30.57
C ALA A 271 7.46 -14.77 31.70
N THR A 272 7.96 -14.34 32.87
CA THR A 272 7.11 -13.99 34.03
C THR A 272 7.37 -12.59 34.60
N ALA A 273 8.41 -11.90 34.12
CA ALA A 273 8.76 -10.54 34.50
C ALA A 273 9.61 -9.87 33.41
N TYR A 274 9.61 -8.54 33.40
CA TYR A 274 10.45 -7.73 32.50
C TYR A 274 11.66 -7.14 33.24
N PRO A 275 12.85 -7.06 32.61
CA PRO A 275 13.20 -7.73 31.35
C PRO A 275 13.25 -9.26 31.53
N CYS A 276 12.79 -9.99 30.52
CA CYS A 276 12.92 -11.45 30.49
C CYS A 276 14.31 -11.87 29.98
N LEU A 277 14.65 -13.14 30.13
CA LEU A 277 15.84 -13.71 29.48
C LEU A 277 15.63 -13.84 27.96
N ASP A 278 16.73 -13.93 27.20
CA ASP A 278 16.68 -14.08 25.74
C ASP A 278 15.90 -15.33 25.29
N ASN A 279 15.87 -16.38 26.12
CA ASN A 279 15.16 -17.64 25.88
C ASN A 279 13.75 -17.70 26.51
N GLU A 280 13.26 -16.58 27.06
CA GLU A 280 11.94 -16.48 27.69
C GLU A 280 10.99 -15.63 26.82
N SER A 281 9.71 -16.01 26.76
CA SER A 281 8.66 -15.24 26.08
C SER A 281 7.27 -15.52 26.67
N VAL A 282 6.36 -14.55 26.64
CA VAL A 282 4.95 -14.80 26.98
C VAL A 282 4.22 -15.67 25.95
N LEU A 283 4.78 -15.83 24.75
CA LEU A 283 4.21 -16.68 23.69
C LEU A 283 4.59 -18.16 23.83
N TYR A 284 5.58 -18.50 24.66
CA TYR A 284 5.93 -19.90 24.90
C TYR A 284 4.78 -20.62 25.61
N ASP A 285 4.38 -21.78 25.08
CA ASP A 285 3.26 -22.60 25.56
C ASP A 285 1.87 -21.91 25.49
N SER A 286 1.73 -20.90 24.62
CA SER A 286 0.48 -20.11 24.49
C SER A 286 -0.44 -20.54 23.34
N ALA A 287 -0.04 -21.51 22.50
CA ALA A 287 -0.76 -21.88 21.27
C ALA A 287 -2.25 -22.20 21.50
N SER A 288 -2.57 -22.87 22.61
CA SER A 288 -3.96 -23.21 23.00
C SER A 288 -4.87 -21.98 23.15
N LEU A 289 -4.33 -20.82 23.55
CA LEU A 289 -5.08 -19.56 23.66
C LEU A 289 -5.52 -19.04 22.30
N PHE A 290 -4.64 -19.13 21.30
CA PHE A 290 -4.95 -18.74 19.91
C PHE A 290 -5.97 -19.70 19.28
N TYR A 291 -5.84 -21.00 19.54
CA TYR A 291 -6.82 -22.00 19.10
C TYR A 291 -8.20 -21.78 19.70
N GLN A 292 -8.26 -21.34 20.96
CA GLN A 292 -9.52 -20.97 21.57
C GLN A 292 -10.18 -19.78 20.86
N ALA A 293 -9.43 -18.72 20.59
CA ALA A 293 -9.96 -17.58 19.83
C ALA A 293 -10.39 -17.96 18.40
N GLN A 294 -9.65 -18.86 17.73
CA GLN A 294 -10.08 -19.43 16.45
C GLN A 294 -11.40 -20.19 16.56
N SER A 295 -11.59 -20.98 17.63
CA SER A 295 -12.85 -21.69 17.86
C SER A 295 -14.02 -20.73 18.14
N ASP A 296 -13.77 -19.67 18.90
CA ASP A 296 -14.82 -18.77 19.38
C ASP A 296 -15.25 -17.74 18.34
N VAL A 297 -14.32 -17.23 17.52
CA VAL A 297 -14.55 -16.12 16.58
C VAL A 297 -14.30 -16.50 15.12
N PHE A 298 -13.67 -17.65 14.86
CA PHE A 298 -13.28 -18.11 13.51
C PHE A 298 -12.31 -17.16 12.81
N VAL A 299 -11.20 -16.91 13.49
CA VAL A 299 -10.03 -16.15 13.01
C VAL A 299 -8.81 -17.07 13.10
N ASN A 300 -8.00 -17.15 12.05
CA ASN A 300 -6.88 -18.08 11.95
C ASN A 300 -5.86 -17.91 13.11
N ALA A 301 -5.67 -18.97 13.90
CA ALA A 301 -4.78 -18.97 15.08
C ALA A 301 -3.30 -18.73 14.73
N SER A 302 -2.81 -19.30 13.62
CA SER A 302 -1.43 -19.12 13.18
C SER A 302 -1.16 -17.71 12.69
N MET A 303 -2.12 -17.09 11.99
CA MET A 303 -2.00 -15.70 11.57
C MET A 303 -1.96 -14.77 12.79
N MET A 304 -2.84 -14.96 13.78
CA MET A 304 -2.79 -14.18 15.03
C MET A 304 -1.48 -14.40 15.79
N PHE A 305 -0.95 -15.61 15.86
CA PHE A 305 0.33 -15.87 16.52
C PHE A 305 1.51 -15.23 15.78
N ALA A 306 1.54 -15.34 14.45
CA ALA A 306 2.56 -14.72 13.61
C ALA A 306 2.55 -13.19 13.77
N LEU A 307 1.36 -12.59 13.80
CA LEU A 307 1.20 -11.17 14.09
C LEU A 307 1.68 -10.82 15.50
N ALA A 308 1.32 -11.60 16.52
CA ALA A 308 1.80 -11.37 17.88
C ALA A 308 3.33 -11.40 17.95
N CYS A 309 3.99 -12.31 17.22
CA CYS A 309 5.44 -12.31 17.10
C CYS A 309 6.00 -11.03 16.46
N ASN A 310 5.34 -10.51 15.43
CA ASN A 310 5.71 -9.27 14.75
C ASN A 310 5.63 -8.06 15.70
N GLU A 311 4.46 -7.88 16.33
CA GLU A 311 4.14 -6.67 17.11
C GLU A 311 4.87 -6.60 18.46
N SER A 312 5.16 -7.76 19.05
CA SER A 312 5.73 -7.81 20.40
C SER A 312 7.20 -8.21 20.48
N GLY A 313 7.85 -8.38 19.32
CA GLY A 313 9.20 -8.92 19.27
C GLY A 313 9.26 -10.33 19.86
N TYR A 314 8.45 -11.24 19.31
CA TYR A 314 8.31 -12.63 19.79
C TYR A 314 7.85 -12.75 21.25
N GLY A 315 7.04 -11.82 21.75
CA GLY A 315 6.51 -11.83 23.12
C GLY A 315 7.51 -11.42 24.21
N GLN A 316 8.58 -10.73 23.83
CA GLN A 316 9.66 -10.32 24.75
C GLN A 316 9.61 -8.82 25.10
N SER A 317 8.76 -8.03 24.43
CA SER A 317 8.63 -6.60 24.72
C SER A 317 8.07 -6.32 26.12
N GLN A 318 8.39 -5.14 26.65
CA GLN A 318 7.86 -4.68 27.93
C GLN A 318 6.33 -4.66 27.95
N TYR A 319 5.69 -4.18 26.88
CA TYR A 319 4.23 -4.15 26.76
C TYR A 319 3.62 -5.56 26.75
N ALA A 320 4.23 -6.50 26.05
CA ALA A 320 3.75 -7.89 26.05
C ALA A 320 3.82 -8.54 27.43
N ILE A 321 4.92 -8.32 28.18
CA ILE A 321 5.13 -8.96 29.47
C ILE A 321 4.35 -8.27 30.60
N GLU A 322 4.43 -6.94 30.69
CA GLU A 322 3.85 -6.20 31.82
C GLU A 322 2.38 -5.84 31.61
N GLN A 323 1.94 -5.71 30.34
CA GLN A 323 0.60 -5.25 29.99
C GLN A 323 -0.23 -6.35 29.31
N HIS A 324 0.35 -7.53 29.07
CA HIS A 324 -0.26 -8.61 28.28
C HIS A 324 -0.69 -8.16 26.88
N ASN A 325 -0.07 -7.11 26.34
CA ASN A 325 -0.42 -6.54 25.04
C ASN A 325 0.58 -7.02 23.99
N ILE A 326 0.22 -8.10 23.28
CA ILE A 326 1.08 -8.75 22.28
C ILE A 326 0.84 -8.27 20.85
N PHE A 327 -0.16 -7.41 20.62
CA PHE A 327 -0.55 -6.90 19.29
C PHE A 327 -0.30 -5.39 19.13
N GLY A 328 0.17 -4.72 20.19
CA GLY A 328 0.48 -3.28 20.13
C GLY A 328 -0.74 -2.37 20.09
N HIS A 329 -1.93 -2.85 20.51
CA HIS A 329 -3.15 -2.05 20.48
C HIS A 329 -3.02 -0.79 21.36
N GLU A 330 -3.38 0.38 20.82
CA GLU A 330 -3.46 1.61 21.60
C GLU A 330 -4.84 1.81 22.23
N ALA A 331 -4.91 2.67 23.25
CA ALA A 331 -6.17 2.95 23.97
C ALA A 331 -7.20 3.77 23.17
N TYR A 332 -6.82 4.27 21.99
CA TYR A 332 -7.63 5.19 21.19
C TYR A 332 -8.03 4.64 19.82
N ASP A 333 -7.67 3.40 19.48
CA ASP A 333 -7.95 2.78 18.17
C ASP A 333 -9.39 2.22 18.05
N GLU A 334 -10.37 2.88 18.68
CA GLU A 334 -11.84 2.78 18.46
C GLU A 334 -12.71 2.01 19.48
N ASP A 335 -12.16 1.55 20.61
CA ASP A 335 -12.97 1.11 21.78
C ASP A 335 -12.61 1.94 23.02
N PRO A 336 -13.53 2.73 23.63
CA PRO A 336 -13.27 3.45 24.88
C PRO A 336 -12.94 2.55 26.08
N ASP A 337 -13.14 1.23 25.97
CA ASP A 337 -12.69 0.23 26.94
C ASP A 337 -11.34 -0.43 26.57
N SER A 338 -10.76 -0.15 25.39
CA SER A 338 -9.41 -0.60 25.03
C SER A 338 -8.39 0.12 25.89
N ALA A 339 -7.83 -0.60 26.85
CA ALA A 339 -6.63 -0.18 27.55
C ALA A 339 -5.41 -0.74 26.80
N THR A 340 -4.28 -0.06 26.87
CA THR A 340 -2.98 -0.64 26.48
C THR A 340 -2.59 -1.86 27.34
N MET A 341 -3.44 -2.23 28.31
CA MET A 341 -3.27 -3.28 29.31
C MET A 341 -4.47 -4.24 29.30
N TYR A 342 -4.18 -5.54 29.21
CA TYR A 342 -5.18 -6.61 29.33
C TYR A 342 -5.02 -7.36 30.66
N THR A 343 -6.11 -8.00 31.11
CA THR A 343 -6.08 -8.83 32.32
C THR A 343 -5.11 -9.99 32.22
N ASP A 344 -5.02 -10.61 31.04
CA ASP A 344 -4.12 -11.69 30.69
C ASP A 344 -4.01 -11.81 29.15
N LEU A 345 -3.17 -12.74 28.67
CA LEU A 345 -2.99 -13.01 27.25
C LEU A 345 -4.27 -13.52 26.57
N GLN A 346 -5.08 -14.31 27.28
CA GLN A 346 -6.31 -14.88 26.72
C GLN A 346 -7.27 -13.75 26.34
N GLU A 347 -7.42 -12.77 27.22
CA GLU A 347 -8.25 -11.59 26.94
C GLU A 347 -7.67 -10.75 25.80
N CYS A 348 -6.36 -10.53 25.76
CA CYS A 348 -5.71 -9.82 24.65
C CYS A 348 -6.01 -10.47 23.29
N ILE A 349 -5.83 -11.79 23.18
CA ILE A 349 -6.07 -12.57 21.95
C ILE A 349 -7.55 -12.56 21.57
N ARG A 350 -8.45 -12.72 22.55
CA ARG A 350 -9.90 -12.68 22.31
C ARG A 350 -10.35 -11.30 21.81
N GLN A 351 -9.82 -10.23 22.40
CA GLN A 351 -10.11 -8.84 22.01
C GLN A 351 -9.60 -8.56 20.60
N HIS A 352 -8.39 -9.01 20.25
CA HIS A 352 -7.86 -8.93 18.89
C HIS A 352 -8.78 -9.63 17.88
N ALA A 353 -9.11 -10.91 18.11
CA ALA A 353 -9.93 -11.68 17.19
C ALA A 353 -11.32 -11.06 16.98
N TYR A 354 -11.97 -10.60 18.06
CA TYR A 354 -13.34 -10.10 18.00
C TYR A 354 -13.45 -8.65 17.55
N TYR A 355 -12.73 -7.72 18.18
CA TYR A 355 -12.90 -6.30 17.87
C TYR A 355 -12.03 -5.85 16.70
N PHE A 356 -10.75 -6.22 16.68
CA PHE A 356 -9.85 -5.77 15.61
C PHE A 356 -10.13 -6.54 14.31
N ILE A 357 -10.24 -7.87 14.36
CA ILE A 357 -10.51 -8.63 13.14
C ILE A 357 -12.01 -8.62 12.80
N GLN A 358 -12.87 -9.25 13.62
CA GLN A 358 -14.27 -9.46 13.23
C GLN A 358 -15.10 -8.18 13.08
N GLN A 359 -15.02 -7.23 14.02
CA GLN A 359 -15.83 -6.01 14.00
C GLN A 359 -15.27 -4.93 13.05
N SER A 360 -13.97 -5.01 12.72
CA SER A 360 -13.25 -3.97 12.00
C SER A 360 -12.68 -4.47 10.67
N TYR A 361 -11.47 -5.04 10.66
CA TYR A 361 -10.75 -5.36 9.43
C TYR A 361 -11.34 -6.49 8.58
N ALA A 362 -12.27 -7.27 9.12
CA ALA A 362 -13.05 -8.26 8.39
C ALA A 362 -14.52 -7.85 8.22
N ASN A 363 -14.91 -6.64 8.59
CA ASN A 363 -16.26 -6.12 8.46
C ASN A 363 -16.37 -5.17 7.25
N PRO A 364 -17.01 -5.57 6.14
CA PRO A 364 -17.16 -4.73 4.96
C PRO A 364 -17.91 -3.41 5.15
N ASP A 365 -18.63 -3.23 6.27
CA ASP A 365 -19.30 -1.97 6.61
C ASP A 365 -18.39 -1.01 7.44
N ASP A 366 -17.20 -1.45 7.86
CA ASP A 366 -16.24 -0.64 8.61
C ASP A 366 -15.28 0.11 7.67
N TRP A 367 -14.93 1.35 8.03
CA TRP A 367 -14.10 2.22 7.22
C TRP A 367 -12.65 1.73 7.08
N ARG A 368 -12.19 0.84 7.97
CA ARG A 368 -10.85 0.22 7.90
C ARG A 368 -10.78 -0.95 6.92
N TYR A 369 -11.92 -1.42 6.43
CA TYR A 369 -12.00 -2.63 5.62
C TYR A 369 -11.43 -2.45 4.21
N HIS A 370 -10.33 -3.15 3.95
CA HIS A 370 -9.73 -3.30 2.62
C HIS A 370 -9.47 -4.78 2.27
N GLY A 371 -10.17 -5.69 2.97
CA GLY A 371 -9.92 -7.12 2.97
C GLY A 371 -9.35 -7.64 4.29
N SER A 372 -9.73 -8.87 4.69
CA SER A 372 -9.30 -9.43 5.98
C SER A 372 -7.96 -10.16 5.95
N TRP A 373 -7.08 -9.90 4.97
CA TRP A 373 -5.73 -10.46 4.88
C TRP A 373 -4.68 -9.44 5.35
N PHE A 374 -3.43 -9.85 5.59
CA PHE A 374 -2.37 -8.92 6.00
C PHE A 374 -2.13 -7.82 4.96
N GLY A 375 -1.92 -8.24 3.71
CA GLY A 375 -1.89 -7.36 2.55
C GLY A 375 -0.71 -6.41 2.48
N ASP A 376 -0.93 -5.29 1.81
CA ASP A 376 0.03 -4.25 1.47
C ASP A 376 -0.63 -2.87 1.60
N LYS A 377 -0.05 -1.83 1.02
CA LYS A 377 -0.66 -0.49 1.09
C LYS A 377 -1.80 -0.27 0.11
N ASN A 378 -2.07 -1.22 -0.78
CA ASN A 378 -3.20 -1.17 -1.72
C ASN A 378 -4.41 -1.99 -1.23
N SER A 379 -4.19 -3.03 -0.43
CA SER A 379 -5.28 -3.88 0.08
C SER A 379 -4.91 -4.61 1.37
N GLY A 380 -5.93 -5.04 2.10
CA GLY A 380 -5.79 -5.76 3.37
C GLY A 380 -5.60 -4.84 4.57
N ILE A 381 -5.24 -5.45 5.70
CA ILE A 381 -5.12 -4.78 7.01
C ILE A 381 -4.07 -3.67 6.97
N ASN A 382 -2.96 -3.86 6.24
CA ASN A 382 -1.85 -2.92 6.21
C ASN A 382 -2.20 -1.51 5.67
N VAL A 383 -3.29 -1.38 4.91
CA VAL A 383 -3.76 -0.07 4.42
C VAL A 383 -3.96 0.89 5.60
N MET A 384 -4.67 0.45 6.64
CA MET A 384 -5.06 1.29 7.80
C MET A 384 -4.40 0.91 9.14
N TYR A 385 -3.62 -0.18 9.20
CA TYR A 385 -3.07 -0.66 10.48
C TYR A 385 -1.71 -0.05 10.85
N ALA A 386 -0.75 -0.04 9.92
CA ALA A 386 0.64 0.30 10.24
C ALA A 386 1.20 1.38 9.31
N SER A 387 2.11 2.22 9.79
CA SER A 387 2.85 3.14 8.91
C SER A 387 3.99 2.46 8.15
N ASP A 388 4.41 1.27 8.58
CA ASP A 388 5.36 0.44 7.85
C ASP A 388 4.70 -0.10 6.56
N PRO A 389 5.17 0.31 5.37
CA PRO A 389 4.56 -0.10 4.11
C PRO A 389 4.64 -1.62 3.89
N TYR A 390 5.59 -2.31 4.53
CA TYR A 390 5.81 -3.75 4.40
C TYR A 390 5.38 -4.54 5.65
N TRP A 391 4.56 -3.95 6.54
CA TRP A 391 4.05 -4.61 7.74
C TRP A 391 3.36 -5.94 7.42
N GLY A 392 2.46 -5.94 6.43
CA GLY A 392 1.69 -7.14 6.09
C GLY A 392 2.56 -8.24 5.49
N GLU A 393 3.61 -7.86 4.78
CA GLU A 393 4.62 -8.79 4.26
C GLU A 393 5.47 -9.40 5.39
N LYS A 394 5.87 -8.59 6.38
CA LYS A 394 6.63 -9.05 7.57
C LYS A 394 5.81 -10.01 8.44
N ALA A 395 4.53 -9.70 8.68
CA ALA A 395 3.61 -10.59 9.37
C ALA A 395 3.37 -11.89 8.57
N GLY A 396 3.16 -11.79 7.26
CA GLY A 396 3.06 -12.95 6.37
C GLY A 396 4.33 -13.80 6.34
N ALA A 397 5.52 -13.19 6.39
CA ALA A 397 6.81 -13.90 6.44
C ALA A 397 7.01 -14.68 7.75
N LEU A 398 6.45 -14.21 8.87
CA LEU A 398 6.39 -14.97 10.12
C LEU A 398 5.43 -16.15 10.00
N TYR A 399 4.27 -15.94 9.37
CA TYR A 399 3.31 -17.00 9.11
C TYR A 399 3.90 -18.09 8.20
N TYR A 400 4.58 -17.72 7.12
CA TYR A 400 5.30 -18.64 6.24
C TYR A 400 6.27 -19.56 7.00
N ARG A 401 7.08 -18.97 7.89
CA ARG A 401 8.07 -19.72 8.69
C ARG A 401 7.41 -20.63 9.73
N LEU A 402 6.27 -20.22 10.28
CA LEU A 402 5.49 -21.03 11.22
C LEU A 402 4.79 -22.20 10.52
N ASP A 403 4.18 -21.96 9.37
CA ASP A 403 3.29 -22.91 8.68
C ASP A 403 4.03 -24.09 8.02
N GLN A 404 5.23 -23.81 7.48
CA GLN A 404 6.01 -24.79 6.73
C GLN A 404 5.23 -25.43 5.55
N GLY A 405 4.24 -24.71 5.00
CA GLY A 405 3.44 -25.11 3.85
C GLY A 405 2.18 -25.94 4.16
N THR A 406 1.86 -26.19 5.43
CA THR A 406 0.68 -27.00 5.80
C THR A 406 -0.62 -26.30 5.39
N ASP A 407 -0.87 -25.12 5.94
CA ASP A 407 -2.04 -24.30 5.64
C ASP A 407 -2.03 -23.84 4.18
N GLN A 408 -0.86 -23.52 3.61
CA GLN A 408 -0.74 -23.22 2.17
C GLN A 408 -1.24 -24.35 1.28
N SER A 409 -1.02 -25.61 1.67
CA SER A 409 -1.49 -26.77 0.92
C SER A 409 -2.97 -27.11 1.17
N ASP A 410 -3.49 -26.79 2.35
CA ASP A 410 -4.86 -27.11 2.79
C ASP A 410 -5.88 -26.03 2.40
N ILE A 411 -5.47 -24.77 2.28
CA ILE A 411 -6.34 -23.64 2.00
C ILE A 411 -6.28 -23.29 0.52
N ARG A 412 -7.40 -23.50 -0.17
CA ARG A 412 -7.56 -23.05 -1.54
C ARG A 412 -7.84 -21.55 -1.60
N LEU A 413 -6.87 -20.78 -2.09
CA LEU A 413 -6.94 -19.34 -2.23
C LEU A 413 -7.29 -18.94 -3.68
N LEU A 414 -8.09 -17.89 -3.84
CA LEU A 414 -8.31 -17.17 -5.09
C LEU A 414 -8.10 -15.68 -4.82
N THR A 415 -7.05 -15.10 -5.40
CA THR A 415 -6.71 -13.68 -5.26
C THR A 415 -6.50 -13.06 -6.63
N PHE A 416 -7.09 -11.88 -6.86
CA PHE A 416 -6.96 -11.14 -8.11
C PHE A 416 -7.32 -9.66 -7.94
N GLU A 417 -6.81 -8.82 -8.82
CA GLU A 417 -7.31 -7.46 -9.02
C GLU A 417 -8.62 -7.49 -9.82
N CYS A 418 -9.64 -6.81 -9.32
CA CYS A 418 -10.96 -6.79 -9.91
C CYS A 418 -10.97 -5.99 -11.22
N ASP A 419 -11.21 -6.63 -12.36
CA ASP A 419 -11.36 -5.95 -13.66
C ASP A 419 -12.74 -5.27 -13.85
N ARG A 420 -13.68 -5.63 -12.98
CA ARG A 420 -15.05 -5.13 -12.83
C ARG A 420 -15.49 -5.24 -11.38
N ARG A 421 -16.66 -4.71 -11.05
CA ARG A 421 -17.27 -4.94 -9.73
C ARG A 421 -17.57 -6.43 -9.51
N ILE A 422 -17.16 -6.96 -8.37
CA ILE A 422 -17.43 -8.32 -7.90
C ILE A 422 -18.34 -8.24 -6.68
N ASP A 423 -19.57 -8.75 -6.81
CA ASP A 423 -20.52 -8.83 -5.70
C ASP A 423 -20.39 -10.19 -4.99
N VAL A 424 -20.31 -10.19 -3.66
CA VAL A 424 -20.40 -11.39 -2.83
C VAL A 424 -21.84 -11.56 -2.37
N CYS A 425 -22.49 -12.61 -2.87
CA CYS A 425 -23.91 -12.83 -2.68
C CYS A 425 -24.19 -14.04 -1.79
N LEU A 426 -25.35 -14.06 -1.11
CA LEU A 426 -25.94 -15.27 -0.58
C LEU A 426 -26.57 -16.12 -1.69
N GLU A 427 -26.94 -17.36 -1.37
CA GLU A 427 -27.56 -18.30 -2.32
C GLU A 427 -28.88 -17.78 -2.92
N ASP A 428 -29.59 -16.91 -2.20
CA ASP A 428 -30.83 -16.27 -2.68
C ASP A 428 -30.60 -15.03 -3.56
N GLY A 429 -29.33 -14.70 -3.85
CA GLY A 429 -28.93 -13.54 -4.63
C GLY A 429 -28.83 -12.23 -3.85
N THR A 430 -28.98 -12.24 -2.53
CA THR A 430 -28.76 -11.05 -1.70
C THR A 430 -27.28 -10.69 -1.72
N VAL A 431 -26.94 -9.50 -2.23
CA VAL A 431 -25.58 -8.94 -2.16
C VAL A 431 -25.29 -8.53 -0.71
N LEU A 432 -24.19 -9.03 -0.15
CA LEU A 432 -23.73 -8.65 1.19
C LEU A 432 -22.71 -7.52 1.13
N TYR A 433 -21.70 -7.66 0.27
CA TYR A 433 -20.64 -6.68 0.03
C TYR A 433 -20.07 -6.86 -1.37
N SER A 434 -19.23 -5.92 -1.80
CA SER A 434 -18.65 -5.92 -3.14
C SER A 434 -17.23 -5.38 -3.12
N TYR A 435 -16.46 -5.77 -4.11
CA TYR A 435 -15.19 -5.13 -4.49
C TYR A 435 -15.41 -4.42 -5.81
N ASP A 436 -14.99 -3.17 -5.92
CA ASP A 436 -15.08 -2.38 -7.14
C ASP A 436 -13.90 -2.66 -8.07
N LYS A 437 -13.98 -2.13 -9.30
CA LYS A 437 -12.91 -2.30 -10.27
C LYS A 437 -11.62 -1.64 -9.76
N GLY A 438 -10.51 -2.38 -9.79
CA GLY A 438 -9.20 -1.96 -9.30
C GLY A 438 -8.89 -2.47 -7.89
N ASP A 439 -9.90 -2.94 -7.14
CA ASP A 439 -9.69 -3.51 -5.81
C ASP A 439 -9.02 -4.88 -5.93
N THR A 440 -8.11 -5.19 -5.01
CA THR A 440 -7.67 -6.58 -4.81
C THR A 440 -8.72 -7.32 -4.00
N ALA A 441 -9.21 -8.44 -4.52
CA ALA A 441 -10.10 -9.34 -3.79
C ALA A 441 -9.40 -10.67 -3.53
N SER A 442 -9.56 -11.20 -2.31
CA SER A 442 -8.97 -12.48 -1.91
C SER A 442 -9.99 -13.34 -1.18
N PHE A 443 -10.15 -14.59 -1.62
CA PHE A 443 -11.18 -15.50 -1.15
C PHE A 443 -10.63 -16.87 -0.78
N VAL A 444 -11.07 -17.39 0.37
CA VAL A 444 -10.95 -18.82 0.67
C VAL A 444 -12.06 -19.58 -0.06
N VAL A 445 -11.69 -20.32 -1.10
CA VAL A 445 -12.62 -21.05 -1.97
C VAL A 445 -12.97 -22.41 -1.36
N GLN A 446 -14.25 -22.73 -1.33
CA GLN A 446 -14.75 -24.05 -0.93
C GLN A 446 -15.08 -24.92 -2.14
N GLU A 447 -15.76 -24.35 -3.13
CA GLU A 447 -16.17 -25.05 -4.34
C GLU A 447 -16.05 -24.11 -5.54
N GLU A 448 -15.74 -24.66 -6.70
CA GLU A 448 -15.75 -23.95 -7.99
C GLU A 448 -16.74 -24.63 -8.92
N SER A 449 -17.50 -23.83 -9.66
CA SER A 449 -18.38 -24.26 -10.74
C SER A 449 -18.04 -23.54 -12.05
N ASP A 450 -18.74 -23.88 -13.13
CA ASP A 450 -18.62 -23.18 -14.41
C ASP A 450 -19.06 -21.70 -14.31
N ASP A 451 -19.99 -21.42 -13.39
CA ASP A 451 -20.63 -20.11 -13.24
C ASP A 451 -19.95 -19.24 -12.17
N GLY A 452 -19.22 -19.81 -11.21
CA GLY A 452 -18.67 -19.02 -10.11
C GLY A 452 -17.91 -19.80 -9.07
N TYR A 453 -17.73 -19.16 -7.92
CA TYR A 453 -17.07 -19.74 -6.74
C TYR A 453 -17.98 -19.63 -5.52
N LYS A 454 -17.95 -20.69 -4.71
CA LYS A 454 -18.48 -20.68 -3.35
C LYS A 454 -17.32 -20.36 -2.40
N VAL A 455 -17.42 -19.26 -1.69
CA VAL A 455 -16.33 -18.67 -0.90
C VAL A 455 -16.74 -18.51 0.56
N ARG A 456 -15.74 -18.44 1.45
CA ARG A 456 -15.99 -18.01 2.83
C ARG A 456 -16.34 -16.53 2.87
N LEU A 457 -17.23 -16.18 3.81
CA LEU A 457 -17.63 -14.80 4.05
C LEU A 457 -16.62 -14.09 4.95
N GLU A 458 -16.52 -12.78 4.82
CA GLU A 458 -15.59 -11.97 5.63
C GLU A 458 -16.10 -11.72 7.05
N VAL A 459 -17.42 -11.73 7.22
CA VAL A 459 -18.11 -11.26 8.44
C VAL A 459 -19.27 -12.21 8.78
N PRO A 460 -19.68 -12.33 10.06
CA PRO A 460 -20.89 -13.06 10.39
C PRO A 460 -22.11 -12.42 9.72
N VAL A 461 -23.10 -13.25 9.43
CA VAL A 461 -24.32 -12.83 8.73
C VAL A 461 -25.54 -13.33 9.47
N ALA A 462 -26.48 -12.43 9.72
CA ALA A 462 -27.77 -12.74 10.33
C ALA A 462 -28.90 -12.07 9.56
N LYS A 463 -29.98 -12.82 9.30
CA LYS A 463 -31.17 -12.32 8.57
C LYS A 463 -30.79 -11.67 7.22
N ASN A 464 -29.91 -12.33 6.47
CA ASN A 464 -29.41 -11.91 5.16
C ASN A 464 -28.72 -10.53 5.16
N LYS A 465 -28.05 -10.17 6.25
CA LYS A 465 -27.26 -8.95 6.38
C LYS A 465 -26.00 -9.21 7.17
N ILE A 466 -24.99 -8.38 6.94
CA ILE A 466 -23.77 -8.32 7.76
C ILE A 466 -24.18 -8.05 9.22
N ASP A 467 -23.61 -8.84 10.14
CA ASP A 467 -23.83 -8.75 11.59
C ASP A 467 -22.50 -8.96 12.33
N PRO A 468 -21.62 -7.96 12.41
CA PRO A 468 -20.28 -8.11 12.97
C PRO A 468 -20.26 -8.45 14.47
N ALA A 469 -21.36 -8.19 15.18
CA ALA A 469 -21.55 -8.60 16.58
C ALA A 469 -22.08 -10.04 16.73
N GLY A 470 -22.41 -10.68 15.61
CA GLY A 470 -22.93 -12.04 15.56
C GLY A 470 -21.86 -13.12 15.76
N ILE A 471 -22.33 -14.37 15.82
CA ILE A 471 -21.46 -15.55 15.84
C ILE A 471 -21.16 -15.93 14.40
N TYR A 472 -19.88 -16.09 14.07
CA TYR A 472 -19.46 -16.53 12.74
C TYR A 472 -19.86 -17.99 12.50
N ASP A 473 -20.62 -18.27 11.44
CA ASP A 473 -20.96 -19.63 11.02
C ASP A 473 -20.06 -20.07 9.84
N PRO A 474 -19.11 -20.99 10.06
CA PRO A 474 -18.20 -21.45 9.00
C PRO A 474 -18.88 -22.32 7.93
N LYS A 475 -20.18 -22.63 8.10
CA LYS A 475 -20.99 -23.35 7.12
C LYS A 475 -21.86 -22.43 6.27
N LEU A 476 -21.87 -21.12 6.56
CA LEU A 476 -22.49 -20.13 5.71
C LEU A 476 -21.45 -19.61 4.71
N TYR A 477 -21.85 -19.51 3.45
CA TYR A 477 -20.94 -19.20 2.35
C TYR A 477 -21.50 -18.05 1.50
N GLY A 478 -20.58 -17.33 0.88
CA GLY A 478 -20.85 -16.40 -0.20
C GLY A 478 -20.65 -17.04 -1.56
N TYR A 479 -21.19 -16.39 -2.59
CA TYR A 479 -21.05 -16.79 -3.98
C TYR A 479 -20.60 -15.58 -4.79
N ILE A 480 -19.61 -15.78 -5.65
CA ILE A 480 -19.11 -14.79 -6.60
C ILE A 480 -19.20 -15.37 -8.02
N ASP A 481 -19.56 -14.53 -9.00
CA ASP A 481 -19.69 -14.91 -10.41
C ASP A 481 -18.36 -14.68 -11.15
N LYS A 482 -18.02 -15.58 -12.08
CA LYS A 482 -16.89 -15.42 -13.00
C LYS A 482 -17.13 -14.36 -14.08
N LYS A 483 -18.38 -14.07 -14.45
CA LYS A 483 -18.77 -13.24 -15.60
C LYS A 483 -19.20 -11.82 -15.24
#